data_AF-A0A382XA09-F1
#
_entry.id   AF-A0A382XA09-F1
#
_cell.length_a   1.000
_cell.length_b   1.000
_cell.length_c   1.000
_cell.angle_alpha   90.00
_cell.angle_beta   90.00
_cell.angle_gamma   90.00
#
_symmetry.space_group_name_H-M   'P 1'
#
loop_
_entity.id
_entity.type
_entity.pdbx_description
1 polymer ?
#
loop_
_entity_poly.entity_id
_entity_poly.type
_entity_poly.pdbx_seq_one_letter_code
_entity_poly.pdbx_strand_id
1 'polypeptide(L)'
;MGMDKLESQNKPDLSIKQERKIARTFMGRIEWEMIAIGLGQCSIWVMVWVLVVQSIIPLWSGFLISAFTTNFSYLPSHAGQHGHLSGKHKNLKWLNYFVGQISLIPLAQSHEILKATHLMHHAHTNDPERDPDYFHTHVDNWWQSAMNVQLQTGADGKLAKMVERLSEENPKFQASMERGGLFFLLLLIAQMIVAVFFPLETFL
;
A
#
# COMPACT_ATOMS: atom_id res chain seq x y z
N MET A 1 -50.46 10.12 38.01
CA MET A 1 -49.11 10.04 38.60
C MET A 1 -48.40 8.90 37.85
N GLY A 2 -47.88 9.13 36.65
CA GLY A 2 -46.54 9.68 36.44
C GLY A 2 -45.52 8.56 36.16
N MET A 3 -45.76 7.73 35.12
CA MET A 3 -44.86 6.63 34.72
C MET A 3 -44.20 6.83 33.34
N ASP A 4 -44.41 7.98 32.68
CA ASP A 4 -43.88 8.25 31.32
C ASP A 4 -42.53 9.00 31.30
N LYS A 5 -41.83 9.10 32.44
CA LYS A 5 -40.62 9.95 32.57
C LYS A 5 -39.30 9.21 32.82
N LEU A 6 -39.24 7.89 32.63
CA LEU A 6 -38.01 7.12 32.91
C LEU A 6 -37.27 6.58 31.68
N GLU A 7 -37.82 6.68 30.46
CA GLU A 7 -37.18 6.08 29.28
C GLU A 7 -36.26 7.01 28.45
N SER A 8 -36.14 8.30 28.77
CA SER A 8 -35.60 9.27 27.78
C SER A 8 -34.23 9.87 28.06
N GLN A 9 -33.44 9.45 29.06
CA GLN A 9 -32.21 10.19 29.43
C GLN A 9 -30.87 9.48 29.27
N ASN A 10 -30.79 8.28 28.70
CA ASN A 10 -29.48 7.61 28.58
C ASN A 10 -29.29 6.76 27.32
N LYS A 11 -29.94 7.09 26.19
CA LYS A 11 -29.52 6.51 24.92
C LYS A 11 -28.28 7.26 24.43
N PRO A 12 -27.14 6.59 24.23
CA PRO A 12 -25.95 7.24 23.68
C PRO A 12 -26.30 7.84 22.30
N ASP A 13 -25.83 9.06 22.04
CA ASP A 13 -25.94 9.69 20.73
C ASP A 13 -25.09 8.90 19.72
N LEU A 14 -25.75 8.09 18.90
CA LEU A 14 -25.14 7.26 17.85
C LEU A 14 -25.02 8.00 16.51
N SER A 15 -25.08 9.34 16.50
CA SER A 15 -24.87 10.10 15.27
C SER A 15 -23.42 9.98 14.78
N ILE A 16 -23.23 9.97 13.45
CA ILE A 16 -21.90 9.99 12.80
C ILE A 16 -21.02 11.14 13.34
N LYS A 17 -21.64 12.27 13.73
CA LYS A 17 -20.94 13.42 14.29
C LYS A 17 -20.34 13.09 15.65
N GLN A 18 -21.10 12.42 16.52
CA GLN A 18 -20.64 12.01 17.83
C GLN A 18 -19.61 10.88 17.75
N GLU A 19 -19.82 9.92 16.85
CA GLU A 19 -18.85 8.87 16.55
C GLU A 19 -17.51 9.46 16.11
N ARG A 20 -17.51 10.39 15.13
CA ARG A 20 -16.30 11.10 14.69
C ARG A 20 -15.66 11.91 15.81
N LYS A 21 -16.44 12.48 16.73
CA LYS A 21 -15.92 13.22 17.87
C LYS A 21 -15.13 12.31 18.82
N ILE A 22 -15.66 11.13 19.10
CA ILE A 22 -14.98 10.10 19.92
C ILE A 22 -13.77 9.54 19.16
N ALA A 23 -13.91 9.14 17.90
CA ALA A 23 -12.81 8.60 17.11
C ALA A 23 -11.60 9.56 17.05
N ARG A 24 -11.86 10.88 16.92
CA ARG A 24 -10.81 11.91 16.92
C ARG A 24 -9.98 11.95 18.20
N THR A 25 -10.46 11.47 19.35
CA THR A 25 -9.67 11.44 20.59
C THR A 25 -8.58 10.37 20.54
N PHE A 26 -8.75 9.33 19.71
CA PHE A 26 -7.77 8.25 19.51
C PHE A 26 -6.88 8.48 18.29
N MET A 27 -7.11 9.55 17.53
CA MET A 27 -6.40 9.85 16.29
C MET A 27 -5.51 11.09 16.42
N GLY A 28 -4.50 11.17 15.56
CA GLY A 28 -3.74 12.40 15.33
C GLY A 28 -2.32 12.43 15.88
N ARG A 29 -1.86 11.36 16.55
CA ARG A 29 -0.43 11.16 16.80
C ARG A 29 0.31 10.90 15.48
N ILE A 30 1.59 11.23 15.45
CA ILE A 30 2.49 10.76 14.40
C ILE A 30 2.69 9.25 14.63
N GLU A 31 2.51 8.47 13.58
CA GLU A 31 2.65 7.00 13.63
C GLU A 31 4.10 6.60 13.39
N TRP A 32 4.96 6.92 14.36
CA TRP A 32 6.41 6.72 14.25
C TRP A 32 6.79 5.25 14.08
N GLU A 33 5.98 4.31 14.58
CA GLU A 33 6.19 2.87 14.44
C GLU A 33 6.19 2.48 12.96
N MET A 34 5.20 2.95 12.19
CA MET A 34 5.12 2.67 10.76
C MET A 34 6.22 3.38 9.98
N ILE A 35 6.64 4.58 10.42
CA ILE A 35 7.78 5.28 9.82
C ILE A 35 9.08 4.48 10.03
N ALA A 36 9.33 4.01 11.26
CA ALA A 36 10.50 3.21 11.59
C ALA A 36 10.51 1.88 10.82
N ILE A 37 9.36 1.19 10.75
CA ILE A 37 9.22 -0.04 9.95
C ILE A 37 9.49 0.26 8.48
N GLY A 38 8.89 1.29 7.89
CA GLY A 38 9.02 1.61 6.47
C GLY A 38 10.43 1.98 6.03
N LEU A 39 11.12 2.83 6.78
CA LEU A 39 12.50 3.22 6.47
C LEU A 39 13.49 2.11 6.84
N GLY A 40 13.27 1.43 7.97
CA GLY A 40 14.13 0.36 8.46
C GLY A 40 14.13 -0.86 7.54
N GLN A 41 12.95 -1.34 7.15
CA GLN A 41 12.84 -2.50 6.26
C GLN A 41 13.51 -2.22 4.90
N CYS A 42 13.31 -1.03 4.33
CA CYS A 42 13.89 -0.67 3.04
C CYS A 42 15.41 -0.58 3.14
N SER A 43 15.92 -0.01 4.24
CA SER A 43 17.36 0.10 4.48
C SER A 43 18.02 -1.27 4.65
N ILE A 44 17.37 -2.19 5.39
CA ILE A 44 17.83 -3.58 5.53
C ILE A 44 17.80 -4.28 4.16
N TRP A 45 16.73 -4.10 3.39
CA TRP A 45 16.61 -4.68 2.05
C TRP A 45 17.75 -4.23 1.13
N VAL A 46 18.06 -2.93 1.09
CA VAL A 46 19.21 -2.41 0.31
C VAL A 46 20.53 -2.96 0.82
N MET A 47 20.71 -3.04 2.14
CA MET A 47 21.93 -3.58 2.75
C MET A 47 22.16 -5.05 2.38
N VAL A 48 21.10 -5.85 2.29
CA VAL A 48 21.20 -7.26 1.88
C VAL A 48 21.82 -7.40 0.49
N TRP A 49 21.47 -6.54 -0.47
CA TRP A 49 22.10 -6.55 -1.80
C TRP A 49 23.62 -6.39 -1.70
N VAL A 50 24.08 -5.40 -0.92
CA VAL A 50 25.52 -5.15 -0.73
C VAL A 50 26.21 -6.36 -0.10
N LEU A 51 25.61 -6.95 0.94
CA LEU A 51 26.17 -8.10 1.65
C LEU A 51 26.26 -9.36 0.78
N VAL A 52 25.26 -9.60 -0.09
CA VAL A 52 25.25 -10.75 -1.00
C VAL A 52 26.26 -10.56 -2.14
N VAL A 53 26.30 -9.37 -2.77
CA VAL A 53 27.25 -9.06 -3.85
C VAL A 53 28.70 -9.19 -3.39
N GLN A 54 29.00 -8.69 -2.20
CA GLN A 54 30.34 -8.79 -1.61
C GLN A 54 30.64 -10.18 -1.04
N SER A 55 29.74 -11.16 -1.21
CA SER A 55 29.88 -12.52 -0.67
C SER A 55 30.09 -12.58 0.85
N ILE A 56 29.63 -11.56 1.59
CA ILE A 56 29.68 -11.51 3.06
C ILE A 56 28.66 -12.48 3.65
N ILE A 57 27.48 -12.58 3.02
CA ILE A 57 26.45 -13.56 3.37
C ILE A 57 26.07 -14.40 2.16
N PRO A 58 25.70 -15.68 2.32
CA PRO A 58 25.30 -16.53 1.21
C PRO A 58 23.94 -16.12 0.63
N LEU A 59 23.72 -16.38 -0.67
CA LEU A 59 22.52 -16.00 -1.40
C LEU A 59 21.21 -16.47 -0.73
N TRP A 60 21.17 -17.70 -0.21
CA TRP A 60 19.97 -18.23 0.46
C TRP A 60 19.58 -17.41 1.70
N SER A 61 20.57 -16.90 2.44
CA SER A 61 20.33 -16.07 3.61
C SER A 61 19.83 -14.68 3.21
N GLY A 62 20.41 -14.10 2.16
CA GLY A 62 19.93 -12.85 1.57
C GLY A 62 18.50 -12.97 1.06
N PHE A 63 18.16 -14.07 0.41
CA PHE A 63 16.78 -14.36 -0.03
C PHE A 63 15.79 -14.33 1.14
N LEU A 64 16.09 -15.01 2.25
CA LEU A 64 15.21 -15.05 3.42
C LEU A 64 15.02 -13.67 4.06
N ILE A 65 16.10 -12.90 4.22
CA ILE A 65 16.03 -11.55 4.78
C ILE A 65 15.22 -10.64 3.86
N SER A 66 15.50 -10.67 2.55
CA SER A 66 14.76 -9.88 1.55
C SER A 66 13.28 -10.23 1.53
N ALA A 67 12.92 -11.52 1.55
CA ALA A 67 11.53 -11.95 1.62
C ALA A 67 10.85 -11.43 2.89
N PHE A 68 11.52 -11.52 4.05
CA PHE A 68 11.00 -11.00 5.31
C PHE A 68 10.78 -9.48 5.25
N THR A 69 11.78 -8.69 4.83
CA THR A 69 11.63 -7.23 4.72
C THR A 69 10.53 -6.83 3.75
N THR A 70 10.42 -7.53 2.62
CA THR A 70 9.39 -7.25 1.61
C THR A 70 7.98 -7.49 2.12
N ASN A 71 7.76 -8.45 3.03
CA ASN A 71 6.45 -8.63 3.69
C ASN A 71 6.02 -7.41 4.51
N PHE A 72 6.98 -6.63 5.03
CA PHE A 72 6.68 -5.39 5.78
C PHE A 72 6.56 -4.14 4.90
N SER A 73 6.84 -4.23 3.59
CA SER A 73 6.88 -3.08 2.68
C SER A 73 5.53 -2.39 2.49
N TYR A 74 4.45 -3.17 2.42
CA TYR A 74 3.12 -2.60 2.13
C TYR A 74 2.50 -1.89 3.34
N LEU A 75 2.75 -2.37 4.55
CA LEU A 75 2.07 -1.89 5.76
C LEU A 75 2.28 -0.38 6.02
N PRO A 76 3.50 0.19 5.96
CA PRO A 76 3.73 1.63 6.08
C PRO A 76 3.12 2.44 4.93
N SER A 77 3.13 1.89 3.72
CA SER A 77 2.47 2.51 2.59
C SER A 77 0.96 2.58 2.81
N HIS A 78 0.32 1.50 3.23
CA HIS A 78 -1.11 1.49 3.55
C HIS A 78 -1.47 2.55 4.62
N ALA A 79 -0.65 2.70 5.67
CA ALA A 79 -0.82 3.78 6.64
C ALA A 79 -0.68 5.18 5.99
N GLY A 80 0.28 5.36 5.08
CA GLY A 80 0.46 6.58 4.29
C GLY A 80 -0.70 6.87 3.32
N GLN A 81 -1.31 5.84 2.73
CA GLN A 81 -2.46 5.97 1.83
C GLN A 81 -3.65 6.60 2.56
N HIS A 82 -3.89 6.19 3.81
CA HIS A 82 -4.87 6.77 4.72
C HIS A 82 -4.45 8.10 5.36
N GLY A 83 -3.20 8.52 5.16
CA GLY A 83 -2.65 9.75 5.75
C GLY A 83 -2.35 9.66 7.24
N HIS A 84 -2.21 8.45 7.80
CA HIS A 84 -2.01 8.22 9.22
C HIS A 84 -0.61 8.63 9.70
N LEU A 85 0.42 8.51 8.86
CA LEU A 85 1.82 8.77 9.25
C LEU A 85 2.01 10.18 9.80
N SER A 86 1.40 11.18 9.16
CA SER A 86 1.48 12.58 9.61
C SER A 86 0.58 12.92 10.81
N GLY A 87 -0.34 12.04 11.18
CA GLY A 87 -1.37 12.31 12.19
C GLY A 87 -2.16 13.58 11.87
N LYS A 88 -2.33 14.46 12.87
CA LYS A 88 -3.03 15.75 12.71
C LYS A 88 -2.15 16.88 12.15
N HIS A 89 -0.86 16.63 11.93
CA HIS A 89 0.14 17.65 11.62
C HIS A 89 0.17 17.96 10.12
N LYS A 90 -0.56 19.00 9.71
CA LYS A 90 -0.71 19.38 8.29
C LYS A 90 0.62 19.70 7.59
N ASN A 91 1.59 20.25 8.31
CA ASN A 91 2.94 20.57 7.82
C ASN A 91 3.77 19.31 7.53
N LEU A 92 3.38 18.15 8.05
CA LEU A 92 4.08 16.88 7.88
C LEU A 92 3.37 15.94 6.90
N LYS A 93 2.38 16.41 6.14
CA LYS A 93 1.62 15.58 5.19
C LYS A 93 2.50 14.89 4.15
N TRP A 94 3.65 15.46 3.83
CA TRP A 94 4.62 14.88 2.91
C TRP A 94 5.16 13.53 3.39
N LEU A 95 5.20 13.28 4.72
CA LEU A 95 5.64 12.00 5.29
C LEU A 95 4.82 10.82 4.77
N ASN A 96 3.51 11.03 4.58
CA ASN A 96 2.61 9.99 4.10
C ASN A 96 3.06 9.44 2.73
N TYR A 97 3.39 10.35 1.82
CA TYR A 97 3.86 9.99 0.49
C TYR A 97 5.31 9.50 0.54
N PHE A 98 6.20 10.23 1.22
CA PHE A 98 7.62 9.91 1.24
C PHE A 98 7.90 8.53 1.83
N VAL A 99 7.44 8.29 3.06
CA VAL A 99 7.64 7.00 3.72
C VAL A 99 6.88 5.91 2.98
N GLY A 100 5.65 6.20 2.53
CA GLY A 100 4.85 5.23 1.79
C GLY A 100 5.47 4.82 0.46
N GLN A 101 6.15 5.72 -0.25
CA GLN A 101 6.83 5.39 -1.49
C GLN A 101 8.16 4.68 -1.25
N ILE A 102 8.95 5.12 -0.27
CA ILE A 102 10.21 4.46 0.09
C ILE A 102 9.94 3.02 0.56
N SER A 103 8.87 2.80 1.35
CA SER A 103 8.58 1.47 1.85
C SER A 103 8.22 0.49 0.73
N LEU A 104 7.73 0.96 -0.42
CA LEU A 104 7.33 0.12 -1.56
C LEU A 104 8.46 -0.20 -2.55
N ILE A 105 9.67 0.35 -2.38
CA ILE A 105 10.80 0.04 -3.26
C ILE A 105 11.03 -1.48 -3.40
N PRO A 106 11.03 -2.29 -2.33
CA PRO A 106 11.21 -3.75 -2.44
C PRO A 106 10.12 -4.47 -3.23
N LEU A 107 8.92 -3.89 -3.32
CA LEU A 107 7.80 -4.42 -4.12
C LEU A 107 7.79 -3.88 -5.57
N ALA A 108 8.68 -2.94 -5.89
CA ALA A 108 8.68 -2.21 -7.15
C ALA A 108 7.29 -1.63 -7.51
N GLN A 109 6.58 -1.09 -6.52
CA GLN A 109 5.25 -0.51 -6.71
C GLN A 109 5.24 1.01 -6.49
N SER A 110 4.21 1.67 -7.05
CA SER A 110 3.95 3.09 -6.87
C SER A 110 2.94 3.34 -5.75
N HIS A 111 3.29 4.22 -4.82
CA HIS A 111 2.39 4.63 -3.74
C HIS A 111 1.15 5.35 -4.27
N GLU A 112 1.28 6.17 -5.32
CA GLU A 112 0.12 6.88 -5.91
C GLU A 112 -0.88 5.91 -6.52
N ILE A 113 -0.41 4.91 -7.26
CA ILE A 113 -1.28 3.86 -7.85
C ILE A 113 -1.99 3.11 -6.73
N LEU A 114 -1.22 2.56 -5.78
CA LEU A 114 -1.79 1.76 -4.71
C LEU A 114 -2.73 2.58 -3.83
N LYS A 115 -2.45 3.87 -3.61
CA LYS A 115 -3.38 4.76 -2.92
C LYS A 115 -4.69 4.94 -3.69
N ALA A 116 -4.61 5.17 -4.99
CA ALA A 116 -5.78 5.39 -5.82
C ALA A 116 -6.67 4.15 -5.87
N THR A 117 -6.10 2.97 -6.13
CA THR A 117 -6.83 1.70 -6.17
C THR A 117 -7.39 1.34 -4.80
N HIS A 118 -6.61 1.51 -3.73
CA HIS A 118 -7.06 1.26 -2.37
C HIS A 118 -8.24 2.14 -1.96
N LEU A 119 -8.25 3.42 -2.34
CA LEU A 119 -9.40 4.30 -2.08
C LEU A 119 -10.63 3.91 -2.90
N MET A 120 -10.46 3.35 -4.11
CA MET A 120 -11.57 2.76 -4.87
C MET A 120 -12.10 1.49 -4.20
N HIS A 121 -11.22 0.62 -3.69
CA HIS A 121 -11.60 -0.53 -2.88
C HIS A 121 -12.45 -0.11 -1.67
N HIS A 122 -12.04 0.90 -0.89
CA HIS A 122 -12.86 1.42 0.22
C HIS A 122 -14.20 2.02 -0.22
N ALA A 123 -14.26 2.63 -1.40
CA ALA A 123 -15.48 3.24 -1.92
C ALA A 123 -16.48 2.22 -2.48
N HIS A 124 -15.97 1.08 -2.97
CA HIS A 124 -16.73 0.07 -3.72
C HIS A 124 -16.53 -1.35 -3.18
N THR A 125 -16.19 -1.50 -1.90
CA THR A 125 -15.78 -2.79 -1.32
C THR A 125 -16.74 -3.93 -1.67
N ASN A 126 -16.20 -5.02 -2.19
CA ASN A 126 -16.92 -6.22 -2.66
C ASN A 126 -17.80 -6.02 -3.91
N ASP A 127 -17.63 -4.93 -4.65
CA ASP A 127 -18.26 -4.75 -5.98
C ASP A 127 -17.40 -5.42 -7.07
N PRO A 128 -17.88 -6.48 -7.74
CA PRO A 128 -17.10 -7.19 -8.75
C PRO A 128 -16.69 -6.35 -9.97
N GLU A 129 -17.37 -5.21 -10.21
CA GLU A 129 -17.10 -4.34 -11.35
C GLU A 129 -16.26 -3.10 -11.00
N ARG A 130 -16.19 -2.74 -9.71
CA ARG A 130 -15.59 -1.45 -9.26
C ARG A 130 -14.54 -1.58 -8.17
N ASP A 131 -14.47 -2.72 -7.48
CA ASP A 131 -13.45 -2.99 -6.48
C ASP A 131 -12.20 -3.61 -7.13
N PRO A 132 -11.07 -2.88 -7.16
CA PRO A 132 -9.81 -3.40 -7.72
C PRO A 132 -9.31 -4.67 -7.02
N ASP A 133 -9.74 -4.91 -5.77
CA ASP A 133 -9.26 -6.02 -4.95
C ASP A 133 -10.21 -7.22 -4.94
N TYR A 134 -11.36 -7.14 -5.62
CA TYR A 134 -12.40 -8.16 -5.59
C TYR A 134 -11.87 -9.58 -5.90
N PHE A 135 -11.16 -9.72 -7.01
CA PHE A 135 -10.79 -11.03 -7.54
C PHE A 135 -9.71 -11.77 -6.75
N HIS A 136 -8.87 -11.07 -5.98
CA HIS A 136 -7.86 -11.72 -5.15
C HIS A 136 -8.29 -11.87 -3.68
N THR A 137 -9.41 -11.26 -3.30
CA THR A 137 -10.00 -11.38 -1.95
C THR A 137 -11.15 -12.40 -1.90
N HIS A 138 -11.83 -12.65 -3.02
CA HIS A 138 -12.96 -13.60 -3.12
C HIS A 138 -12.53 -14.93 -3.74
N VAL A 139 -11.66 -15.65 -3.02
CA VAL A 139 -11.08 -16.94 -3.44
C VAL A 139 -11.07 -17.93 -2.28
N ASP A 140 -10.96 -19.22 -2.59
CA ASP A 140 -11.09 -20.28 -1.57
C ASP A 140 -9.85 -20.46 -0.70
N ASN A 141 -8.68 -20.00 -1.16
CA ASN A 141 -7.41 -20.19 -0.46
C ASN A 141 -6.35 -19.13 -0.82
N TRP A 142 -5.31 -19.08 0.01
CA TRP A 142 -4.21 -18.12 -0.11
C TRP A 142 -3.41 -18.26 -1.43
N TRP A 143 -3.33 -19.46 -2.01
CA TRP A 143 -2.58 -19.68 -3.25
C TRP A 143 -3.29 -19.06 -4.45
N GLN A 144 -4.62 -19.22 -4.53
CA GLN A 144 -5.43 -18.54 -5.54
C GLN A 144 -5.33 -17.02 -5.41
N SER A 145 -5.34 -16.49 -4.18
CA SER A 145 -5.15 -15.06 -3.92
C SER A 145 -3.80 -14.57 -4.46
N ALA A 146 -2.72 -15.27 -4.11
CA ALA A 146 -1.37 -14.95 -4.57
C ALA A 146 -1.26 -15.01 -6.11
N MET A 147 -1.85 -16.03 -6.74
CA MET A 147 -1.85 -16.15 -8.20
C MET A 147 -2.68 -15.04 -8.87
N ASN A 148 -3.83 -14.69 -8.30
CA ASN A 148 -4.67 -13.62 -8.84
C ASN A 148 -3.98 -12.26 -8.71
N VAL A 149 -3.24 -11.98 -7.62
CA VAL A 149 -2.39 -10.79 -7.51
C VAL A 149 -1.26 -10.82 -8.55
N GLN A 150 -0.59 -11.96 -8.72
CA GLN A 150 0.51 -12.10 -9.68
C GLN A 150 0.06 -11.86 -11.13
N LEU A 151 -1.15 -12.32 -11.47
CA LEU A 151 -1.72 -12.24 -12.82
C LEU A 151 -2.64 -11.02 -13.01
N GLN A 152 -2.83 -10.18 -12.00
CA GLN A 152 -3.83 -9.09 -12.03
C GLN A 152 -3.60 -8.13 -13.21
N THR A 153 -2.33 -7.92 -13.60
CA THR A 153 -1.96 -7.05 -14.72
C THR A 153 -1.82 -7.77 -16.06
N GLY A 154 -1.88 -9.11 -16.10
CA GLY A 154 -1.66 -9.90 -17.31
C GLY A 154 -2.28 -11.29 -17.25
N ALA A 155 -3.25 -11.54 -18.13
CA ALA A 155 -3.77 -12.84 -18.63
C ALA A 155 -5.22 -12.66 -19.10
N ASP A 156 -6.04 -11.94 -18.34
CA ASP A 156 -7.44 -11.62 -18.68
C ASP A 156 -7.70 -10.10 -18.83
N GLY A 157 -6.75 -9.28 -18.35
CA GLY A 157 -6.78 -7.82 -18.39
C GLY A 157 -7.92 -7.22 -17.56
N LYS A 158 -8.52 -7.95 -16.61
CA LYS A 158 -9.70 -7.47 -15.88
C LYS A 158 -9.39 -6.24 -15.04
N LEU A 159 -8.32 -6.27 -14.24
CA LEU A 159 -7.90 -5.10 -13.46
C LEU A 159 -7.52 -3.95 -14.39
N ALA A 160 -6.82 -4.22 -15.50
CA ALA A 160 -6.45 -3.20 -16.47
C ALA A 160 -7.69 -2.49 -17.07
N LYS A 161 -8.71 -3.27 -17.49
CA LYS A 161 -9.99 -2.74 -17.99
C LYS A 161 -10.76 -1.96 -16.93
N MET A 162 -10.73 -2.44 -15.68
CA MET A 162 -11.36 -1.74 -14.56
C MET A 162 -10.66 -0.40 -14.30
N VAL A 163 -9.34 -0.39 -14.26
CA VAL A 163 -8.51 0.82 -14.09
C VAL A 163 -8.74 1.80 -15.24
N GLU A 164 -8.85 1.32 -16.48
CA GLU A 164 -9.18 2.14 -17.66
C GLU A 164 -10.55 2.81 -17.49
N ARG A 165 -11.60 2.03 -17.21
CA ARG A 165 -12.95 2.55 -16.94
C ARG A 165 -12.97 3.56 -15.79
N LEU A 166 -12.36 3.23 -14.65
CA LEU A 166 -12.29 4.13 -13.49
C LEU A 166 -11.51 5.41 -13.80
N SER A 167 -10.54 5.36 -14.72
CA SER A 167 -9.80 6.53 -15.16
C SER A 167 -10.67 7.44 -16.04
N GLU A 168 -11.49 6.87 -16.93
CA GLU A 168 -12.46 7.64 -17.74
C GLU A 168 -13.54 8.31 -16.86
N GLU A 169 -14.02 7.61 -15.83
CA GLU A 169 -15.07 8.09 -14.94
C GLU A 169 -14.56 9.11 -13.89
N ASN A 170 -13.30 9.01 -13.47
CA ASN A 170 -12.75 9.79 -12.37
C ASN A 170 -11.41 10.47 -12.73
N PRO A 171 -11.42 11.77 -13.09
CA PRO A 171 -10.21 12.50 -13.44
C PRO A 171 -9.11 12.51 -12.37
N LYS A 172 -9.49 12.44 -11.07
CA LYS A 172 -8.49 12.39 -9.98
C LYS A 172 -7.82 11.03 -9.89
N PHE A 173 -8.58 9.96 -10.17
CA PHE A 173 -8.04 8.62 -10.25
C PHE A 173 -7.06 8.54 -11.41
N GLN A 174 -7.48 8.97 -12.61
CA GLN A 174 -6.61 9.04 -13.79
C GLN A 174 -5.31 9.79 -13.51
N ALA A 175 -5.37 11.01 -12.97
CA ALA A 175 -4.18 11.81 -12.66
C ALA A 175 -3.24 11.14 -11.62
N SER A 176 -3.78 10.26 -10.76
CA SER A 176 -2.96 9.49 -9.81
C SER A 176 -2.32 8.29 -10.50
N MET A 177 -3.05 7.63 -11.40
CA MET A 177 -2.52 6.55 -12.24
C MET A 177 -1.38 7.04 -13.16
N GLU A 178 -1.54 8.19 -13.81
CA GLU A 178 -0.51 8.77 -14.69
C GLU A 178 0.77 9.13 -13.91
N ARG A 179 0.63 9.87 -12.81
CA ARG A 179 1.77 10.23 -11.94
C ARG A 179 2.48 8.99 -11.40
N GLY A 180 1.70 8.00 -10.96
CA GLY A 180 2.24 6.76 -10.44
C GLY A 180 2.88 5.86 -11.50
N GLY A 181 2.34 5.88 -12.73
CA GLY A 181 2.86 5.13 -13.88
C GLY A 181 4.25 5.59 -14.30
N LEU A 182 4.55 6.89 -14.21
CA LEU A 182 5.90 7.41 -14.43
C LEU A 182 6.90 6.83 -13.42
N PHE A 183 6.50 6.69 -12.15
CA PHE A 183 7.35 6.08 -11.13
C PHE A 183 7.55 4.58 -11.37
N PHE A 184 6.49 3.88 -11.79
CA PHE A 184 6.59 2.46 -12.16
C PHE A 184 7.53 2.26 -13.35
N LEU A 185 7.47 3.13 -14.38
CA LEU A 185 8.39 3.11 -15.50
C LEU A 185 9.85 3.35 -15.05
N LEU A 186 10.08 4.28 -14.12
CA LEU A 186 11.40 4.50 -13.54
C LEU A 186 11.93 3.24 -12.86
N LEU A 187 11.10 2.56 -12.05
CA LEU A 187 11.48 1.32 -11.40
C LEU A 187 11.78 0.21 -12.41
N LEU A 188 10.98 0.09 -13.47
CA LEU A 188 11.21 -0.88 -14.55
C LEU A 188 12.56 -0.62 -15.25
N ILE A 189 12.85 0.63 -15.61
CA ILE A 189 14.13 1.00 -16.22
C ILE A 189 15.29 0.70 -15.27
N ALA A 190 15.16 1.03 -13.98
CA ALA A 190 16.18 0.73 -12.98
C ALA A 190 16.43 -0.79 -12.85
N GLN A 191 15.36 -1.59 -12.83
CA GLN A 191 15.46 -3.07 -12.83
C GLN A 191 16.14 -3.59 -14.09
N MET A 192 15.82 -3.04 -15.27
CA MET A 192 16.49 -3.41 -16.53
C MET A 192 17.98 -3.06 -16.52
N ILE A 193 18.36 -1.90 -15.99
CA ILE A 193 19.76 -1.50 -15.81
C ILE A 193 20.48 -2.52 -14.93
N VAL A 194 19.93 -2.82 -13.74
CA VAL A 194 20.50 -3.84 -12.84
C VAL A 194 20.62 -5.18 -13.57
N ALA A 195 19.57 -5.64 -14.24
CA ALA A 195 19.56 -6.90 -14.97
C ALA A 195 20.54 -6.95 -16.15
N VAL A 196 21.06 -5.82 -16.66
CA VAL A 196 22.09 -5.81 -17.71
C VAL A 196 23.49 -5.81 -17.10
N PHE A 197 23.72 -5.05 -16.02
CA PHE A 197 25.04 -4.92 -15.41
C PHE A 197 25.40 -6.10 -14.48
N PHE A 198 24.43 -6.67 -13.78
CA PHE A 198 24.67 -7.76 -12.83
C PHE A 198 25.03 -9.12 -13.49
N PRO A 199 24.45 -9.54 -14.63
CA PRO A 199 24.89 -10.77 -15.30
C PRO A 199 26.32 -10.69 -15.83
N LEU A 200 26.83 -9.50 -16.17
CA LEU A 200 28.21 -9.34 -16.60
C LEU A 200 29.21 -9.74 -15.51
N GLU A 201 28.84 -9.60 -14.23
CA GLU A 201 29.66 -10.04 -13.09
C GLU A 201 29.58 -11.56 -12.86
N THR A 202 28.54 -12.24 -13.32
CA THR A 202 28.43 -13.71 -13.22
C THR A 202 29.10 -14.48 -14.38
N PHE A 203 29.51 -13.78 -15.44
CA PHE A 203 30.24 -14.34 -16.59
C PHE A 203 31.75 -14.01 -16.58
N LEU A 204 32.23 -13.25 -15.58
CA LEU A 204 33.65 -12.93 -15.35
C LEU A 204 34.18 -13.70 -14.13
#